data_AF-A0A3M1NFV2-F1
#
_entry.id   AF-A0A3M1NFV2-F1
#
_cell.length_a   1.000
_cell.length_b   1.000
_cell.length_c   1.000
_cell.angle_alpha   90.00
_cell.angle_beta   90.00
_cell.angle_gamma   90.00
#
_symmetry.space_group_name_H-M   'P 1'
#
loop_
_entity.id
_entity.type
_entity.pdbx_description
1 polymer ?
#
loop_
_entity_poly.entity_id
_entity_poly.type
_entity_poly.pdbx_seq_one_letter_code
_entity_poly.pdbx_strand_id
1 'polypeptide(L)'
;MAKRKVNVFEWILLPVGFIIAALGLWLIQRELIITGYRIGWEVFSAVFLWLILIFLIIITAVNENQKEELSVVIKEHAEETRLLKKIIQDQLEEMKMLRKEIKK
;
A
#
# COMPACT_ATOMS: atom_id res chain seq x y z
N MET A 1 -18.44 -5.15 -3.39
CA MET A 1 -17.53 -4.34 -2.56
C MET A 1 -16.79 -5.28 -1.63
N ALA A 2 -15.55 -5.64 -1.98
CA ALA A 2 -14.73 -6.50 -1.14
C ALA A 2 -14.58 -5.86 0.25
N LYS A 3 -14.87 -6.64 1.30
CA LYS A 3 -14.65 -6.22 2.70
C LYS A 3 -13.16 -5.98 2.87
N ARG A 4 -12.73 -4.72 2.90
CA ARG A 4 -11.35 -4.34 3.27
C ARG A 4 -11.09 -4.87 4.68
N LYS A 5 -10.22 -5.86 4.78
CA LYS A 5 -9.76 -6.41 6.06
C LYS A 5 -8.63 -5.49 6.51
N VAL A 6 -8.71 -4.91 7.70
CA VAL A 6 -7.63 -4.08 8.23
C VAL A 6 -6.36 -4.93 8.23
N ASN A 7 -5.35 -4.49 7.47
CA ASN A 7 -4.13 -5.25 7.31
C ASN A 7 -3.30 -5.18 8.60
N VAL A 8 -2.56 -6.24 8.90
CA VAL A 8 -1.66 -6.32 10.07
C VAL A 8 -0.66 -5.16 10.04
N PHE A 9 -0.28 -4.72 8.84
CA PHE A 9 0.56 -3.55 8.64
C PHE A 9 -0.06 -2.25 9.18
N GLU A 10 -1.34 -1.98 8.88
CA GLU A 10 -2.03 -0.79 9.40
C GLU A 10 -2.14 -0.84 10.93
N TRP A 11 -2.40 -2.03 11.48
CA TRP A 11 -2.49 -2.26 12.92
C TRP A 11 -1.17 -2.03 13.66
N ILE A 12 -0.02 -2.27 13.01
CA ILE A 12 1.31 -2.04 13.58
C ILE A 12 1.75 -0.58 13.33
N LEU A 13 1.47 -0.04 12.15
CA LEU A 13 1.92 1.30 11.77
C LEU A 13 1.22 2.41 12.56
N LEU A 14 -0.05 2.24 12.93
CA LEU A 14 -0.78 3.20 13.76
C LEU A 14 -0.12 3.45 15.14
N PRO A 15 0.10 2.42 15.99
CA PRO A 15 0.73 2.61 17.28
C PRO A 15 2.20 3.05 17.13
N VAL A 16 2.93 2.52 16.15
CA VAL A 16 4.32 2.95 15.89
C VAL A 16 4.38 4.42 15.48
N GLY A 17 3.50 4.88 14.59
CA GLY A 17 3.40 6.27 14.18
C GLY A 17 3.05 7.20 15.34
N PHE A 18 2.15 6.78 16.23
CA PHE A 18 1.81 7.53 17.43
C PHE A 18 2.99 7.64 18.40
N ILE A 19 3.72 6.54 18.63
CA ILE A 19 4.93 6.53 19.46
C ILE A 19 5.99 7.47 18.90
N ILE A 20 6.23 7.44 17.58
CA ILE A 20 7.20 8.30 16.91
C ILE A 20 6.78 9.78 17.01
N ALA A 21 5.49 10.09 16.87
CA ALA A 21 4.98 11.44 17.03
C ALA A 21 5.21 11.96 18.48
N ALA A 22 4.88 11.14 19.48
CA ALA A 22 5.09 11.48 20.88
C ALA A 22 6.58 11.64 21.23
N LEU A 23 7.43 10.71 20.77
CA LEU A 23 8.87 10.75 21.01
C LEU A 23 9.56 11.94 20.35
N GLY A 24 9.16 12.30 19.13
CA GLY A 24 9.74 13.46 18.44
C GLY A 24 9.41 14.78 19.14
N LEU A 25 8.16 14.96 19.58
CA LEU A 25 7.78 16.11 20.40
C LEU A 25 8.56 16.14 21.72
N TRP A 26 8.70 14.99 22.39
CA TRP A 26 9.46 14.90 23.63
C TRP A 26 10.95 15.24 23.44
N LEU A 27 11.57 14.77 22.35
CA LEU A 27 12.95 15.08 21.99
C LEU A 27 13.15 16.57 21.71
N ILE A 28 12.28 17.18 20.91
CA ILE A 28 12.34 18.61 20.60
C ILE A 28 12.18 19.44 21.88
N GLN A 29 11.22 19.07 22.74
CA GLN A 29 11.01 19.74 24.02
C GLN A 29 12.23 19.63 24.94
N ARG A 30 12.87 18.46 24.98
CA ARG A 30 14.09 18.22 25.77
C ARG A 30 15.23 19.11 25.30
N GLU A 31 15.49 19.20 24.00
CA GLU A 31 16.53 20.07 23.45
C GLU A 31 16.23 21.54 23.76
N LEU A 32 14.97 21.97 23.65
CA LEU A 32 14.56 23.34 23.96
C LEU A 32 14.83 23.71 25.43
N ILE A 33 14.64 22.77 26.37
CA ILE A 33 14.91 23.00 27.80
C ILE A 33 16.42 23.09 28.04
N ILE A 34 17.22 22.23 27.41
CA ILE A 34 18.69 22.20 27.57
C ILE A 34 19.33 23.49 27.03
N THR A 35 18.83 24.04 25.92
CA THR A 35 19.34 25.28 25.33
C THR A 35 18.83 26.56 26.00
N GLY A 36 18.00 26.44 27.06
CA GLY A 36 17.42 27.59 27.75
C GLY A 36 16.36 28.32 26.92
N TYR A 37 15.52 27.57 26.21
CA TYR A 37 14.47 28.06 25.32
C TYR A 37 14.96 28.89 24.13
N ARG A 38 16.24 28.75 23.78
CA ARG A 38 16.81 29.35 22.58
C ARG A 38 16.54 28.42 21.39
N ILE A 39 15.90 28.98 20.36
CA ILE A 39 15.74 28.29 19.08
C ILE A 39 17.08 28.37 18.35
N GLY A 40 17.91 27.37 18.60
CA GLY A 40 19.17 27.14 17.89
C GLY A 40 18.96 26.43 16.56
N TRP A 41 20.04 26.32 15.79
CA TRP A 41 20.06 25.56 14.54
C TRP A 41 19.76 24.07 14.77
N GLU A 42 20.14 23.54 15.94
CA GLU A 42 19.88 22.17 16.36
C GLU A 42 18.38 21.90 16.48
N VAL A 43 17.62 22.81 17.10
CA VAL A 43 16.16 22.69 17.25
C VAL A 43 15.48 22.73 15.89
N PHE A 44 15.92 23.62 15.00
CA PHE A 44 15.39 23.72 13.64
C PHE A 44 15.60 22.42 12.84
N SER A 45 16.84 21.91 12.84
CA SER A 45 17.16 20.65 12.15
C SER A 45 16.43 19.44 12.74
N ALA A 46 16.25 19.38 14.07
CA ALA A 46 15.48 18.33 14.73
C ALA A 46 13.99 18.36 14.33
N VAL A 47 13.36 19.54 14.30
CA VAL A 47 11.98 19.70 13.82
C VAL A 47 11.86 19.29 12.36
N PHE A 48 12.81 19.71 11.51
CA PHE A 48 12.79 19.38 10.09
C PHE A 48 12.94 17.87 9.82
N LEU A 49 13.88 17.22 10.49
CA LEU A 49 14.05 15.76 10.45
C LEU A 49 12.80 15.02 10.95
N TRP A 50 12.17 15.52 12.00
CA TRP A 50 10.95 14.94 12.54
C TRP A 50 9.77 15.03 11.54
N LEU A 51 9.62 16.16 10.84
CA LEU A 51 8.62 16.32 9.79
C LEU A 51 8.88 15.37 8.61
N ILE A 52 10.14 15.21 8.19
CA ILE A 52 10.51 14.22 7.16
C ILE A 52 10.17 12.80 7.61
N LEU A 53 10.43 12.47 8.88
CA LEU A 53 10.13 11.14 9.41
C LEU A 53 8.62 10.85 9.37
N ILE A 54 7.79 11.82 9.79
CA ILE A 54 6.32 11.70 9.68
C ILE A 54 5.91 11.51 8.22
N PHE A 55 6.48 12.29 7.31
CA PHE A 55 6.19 12.20 5.89
C PHE A 55 6.52 10.81 5.31
N LEU A 56 7.67 10.24 5.68
CA LEU A 56 8.05 8.89 5.26
C LEU A 56 7.08 7.82 5.79
N ILE A 57 6.61 7.96 7.03
CA ILE A 57 5.61 7.04 7.61
C ILE A 57 4.32 7.08 6.78
N ILE A 58 3.86 8.29 6.42
CA ILE A 58 2.65 8.47 5.60
C ILE A 58 2.83 7.83 4.21
N ILE A 59 3.95 8.09 3.52
CA ILE A 59 4.21 7.48 2.21
C ILE A 59 4.24 5.95 2.33
N THR A 60 4.87 5.41 3.36
CA THR A 60 4.97 3.96 3.55
C THR A 60 3.58 3.35 3.73
N ALA A 61 2.69 4.00 4.51
CA ALA A 61 1.31 3.58 4.67
C ALA A 61 0.53 3.60 3.35
N VAL A 62 0.67 4.67 2.56
CA VAL A 62 0.03 4.78 1.24
C VAL A 62 0.52 3.72 0.27
N ASN A 63 1.83 3.49 0.22
CA ASN A 63 2.44 2.49 -0.67
C ASN A 63 1.98 1.07 -0.34
N GLU A 64 1.86 0.72 0.94
CA GLU A 64 1.35 -0.60 1.31
C GLU A 64 -0.12 -0.76 0.90
N ASN A 65 -0.95 0.27 1.09
CA ASN A 65 -2.34 0.23 0.65
C ASN A 65 -2.45 0.07 -0.88
N GLN A 66 -1.66 0.82 -1.66
CA GLN A 66 -1.62 0.70 -3.12
C GLN A 66 -1.18 -0.69 -3.58
N LYS A 67 -0.20 -1.29 -2.90
CA LYS A 67 0.29 -2.63 -3.21
C LYS A 67 -0.79 -3.70 -2.97
N GLU A 68 -1.55 -3.57 -1.89
CA GLU A 68 -2.66 -4.48 -1.59
C GLU A 68 -3.75 -4.39 -2.66
N GLU A 69 -4.18 -3.17 -3.00
CA GLU A 69 -5.16 -2.92 -4.08
C GLU A 69 -4.68 -3.48 -5.42
N LEU A 70 -3.43 -3.22 -5.79
CA LEU A 70 -2.85 -3.73 -7.03
C LEU A 70 -2.83 -5.26 -7.06
N SER A 71 -2.56 -5.91 -5.93
CA SER A 71 -2.56 -7.37 -5.84
C SER A 71 -3.94 -7.99 -6.09
N VAL A 72 -5.01 -7.31 -5.67
CA VAL A 72 -6.39 -7.73 -5.92
C VAL A 72 -6.72 -7.59 -7.40
N VAL A 73 -6.41 -6.43 -7.99
CA VAL A 73 -6.64 -6.17 -9.41
C VAL A 73 -5.89 -7.17 -10.30
N ILE A 74 -4.64 -7.50 -9.96
CA ILE A 74 -3.87 -8.52 -10.69
C ILE A 74 -4.54 -9.89 -10.63
N LYS A 75 -5.08 -10.29 -9.46
CA LYS A 75 -5.78 -11.57 -9.32
C LYS A 75 -7.06 -11.62 -10.16
N GLU A 76 -7.85 -10.55 -10.12
CA GLU A 76 -9.07 -10.44 -10.92
C GLU A 76 -8.75 -10.53 -12.41
N HIS A 77 -7.77 -9.76 -12.91
CA HIS A 77 -7.36 -9.82 -14.31
C HIS A 77 -6.76 -11.18 -14.72
N ALA A 78 -6.02 -11.85 -13.83
CA ALA A 78 -5.51 -13.18 -14.08
C ALA A 78 -6.65 -14.22 -14.22
N GLU A 79 -7.69 -14.10 -13.40
CA GLU A 79 -8.88 -14.95 -13.48
C GLU A 79 -9.69 -14.68 -14.74
N GLU A 80 -9.93 -13.41 -15.08
CA GLU A 80 -10.58 -13.00 -16.34
C GLU A 80 -9.83 -13.59 -17.55
N THR A 81 -8.50 -13.42 -17.59
CA THR A 81 -7.66 -13.96 -18.68
C THR A 81 -7.78 -15.48 -18.77
N ARG A 82 -7.86 -16.18 -17.64
CA ARG A 82 -8.05 -17.64 -17.61
C ARG A 82 -9.41 -18.04 -18.16
N LEU A 83 -10.47 -17.33 -17.81
CA LEU A 83 -11.83 -17.56 -18.31
C LEU A 83 -11.93 -17.29 -19.81
N LEU A 84 -11.37 -16.17 -20.27
CA LEU A 84 -11.27 -15.83 -21.70
C LEU A 84 -10.56 -16.92 -22.50
N LYS A 85 -9.43 -17.44 -21.99
CA LYS A 85 -8.71 -18.54 -22.63
C LYS A 85 -9.56 -19.80 -22.76
N LYS A 86 -10.35 -20.12 -21.72
CA LYS A 86 -11.24 -21.30 -21.74
C LYS A 86 -12.36 -21.13 -22.77
N ILE A 87 -13.02 -19.97 -22.81
CA ILE A 87 -14.07 -19.68 -23.78
C ILE A 87 -13.54 -19.80 -25.21
N ILE A 88 -12.34 -19.28 -25.48
CA ILE A 88 -11.69 -19.39 -26.80
C ILE A 88 -11.43 -20.85 -27.18
N GLN A 89 -11.00 -21.69 -26.22
CA GLN A 89 -10.80 -23.12 -26.46
C GLN A 89 -12.11 -23.83 -26.78
N ASP A 90 -13.15 -23.59 -25.99
CA ASP A 90 -14.48 -24.19 -26.16
C ASP A 90 -15.07 -23.80 -27.55
N GLN A 91 -14.99 -22.52 -27.93
CA GLN A 91 -15.44 -22.04 -29.25
C GLN A 91 -14.66 -22.66 -30.42
N LEU A 92 -13.34 -22.87 -30.25
CA LEU A 92 -12.52 -23.51 -31.27
C LEU A 92 -12.93 -24.99 -31.45
N GLU A 93 -13.27 -25.68 -30.37
CA GLU A 93 -13.76 -27.05 -30.42
C GLU A 93 -15.12 -27.15 -31.10
N GLU A 94 -16.06 -26.26 -30.76
CA GLU A 94 -17.36 -26.17 -31.43
C GLU A 94 -17.21 -25.94 -32.94
N MET A 95 -16.38 -24.96 -33.35
CA MET A 95 -16.13 -24.70 -34.76
C MET A 95 -15.52 -25.91 -35.49
N LYS A 96 -14.64 -26.68 -34.83
CA LYS A 96 -14.09 -27.92 -35.40
C LYS A 96 -15.15 -28.99 -35.58
N MET A 97 -16.11 -29.12 -34.66
CA MET A 97 -17.21 -30.08 -34.77
C MET A 97 -18.16 -29.69 -35.91
N LEU A 98 -18.59 -28.43 -35.97
CA LEU A 98 -19.43 -27.91 -37.06
C LEU A 98 -18.78 -28.11 -38.43
N ARG A 99 -17.46 -27.88 -38.53
CA ARG A 99 -16.73 -28.09 -39.80
C ARG A 99 -16.67 -29.56 -40.21
N LYS A 100 -16.67 -30.50 -39.27
CA LYS A 100 -16.73 -31.94 -39.56
C LYS A 100 -18.13 -32.34 -40.02
N GLU A 101 -19.18 -31.77 -39.44
CA GLU A 101 -20.57 -32.02 -39.85
C GLU A 101 -20.84 -31.52 -41.27
N ILE A 102 -20.40 -30.30 -41.62
CA ILE A 102 -20.58 -29.75 -42.98
C ILE A 102 -19.86 -30.57 -44.06
N LYS A 103 -18.78 -31.28 -43.71
CA LYS A 103 -18.02 -32.12 -44.65
C LYS A 103 -18.61 -33.53 -44.84
N LYS A 104 -19.64 -33.89 -44.08
CA LYS A 104 -20.33 -35.18 -44.15
C LYS A 104 -21.57 -35.07 -45.01
#